data_AF-A0A968MD63-F1
#
_entry.id   AF-A0A968MD63-F1
#
_cell.length_a   1.000
_cell.length_b   1.000
_cell.length_c   1.000
_cell.angle_alpha   90.00
_cell.angle_beta   90.00
_cell.angle_gamma   90.00
#
_symmetry.space_group_name_H-M   'P 1'
#
loop_
_entity.id
_entity.type
_entity.pdbx_description
1 polymer ?
#
loop_
_entity_poly.entity_id
_entity_poly.type
_entity_poly.pdbx_seq_one_letter_code
_entity_poly.pdbx_strand_id
1 'polypeptide(L)'
;MKERSAARRLQVGILVLIAGTLLGWWIIPHYLGAQADVHYHQETGHYITNDFGFLAYWRQHNGEQSLGAPVTGAFLENGMPVQYFQYGRLEAHTKLEGAPIMLGRVGAEYAEALWVQFAHGRTTDVQPGEQFFAETGHTLAEPFLSYWHNNGALTTLGYPISEPLWENIGGAVIQVQYFERGRVEHHPMAAGTPDEMRRSPMGYELAMLHGYDMTAAPAPAGAALSEGKQNAAVVFLKQEA
;
A
#
# COMPACT_ATOMS: atom_id res chain seq x y z
N MET A 1 -36.22 63.57 53.76
CA MET A 1 -35.36 64.67 53.26
C MET A 1 -34.22 63.99 52.50
N LYS A 2 -34.36 63.71 51.18
CA LYS A 2 -33.77 64.47 50.04
C LYS A 2 -32.41 65.08 50.43
N GLU A 3 -31.28 64.78 49.79
CA GLU A 3 -30.93 64.96 48.36
C GLU A 3 -29.74 64.04 47.98
N ARG A 4 -29.73 63.31 46.85
CA ARG A 4 -29.18 63.71 45.53
C ARG A 4 -27.81 64.40 45.57
N SER A 5 -26.77 63.76 45.04
CA SER A 5 -25.92 64.28 43.96
C SER A 5 -24.77 63.32 43.62
N ALA A 6 -24.61 63.03 42.33
CA ALA A 6 -23.53 62.24 41.75
C ALA A 6 -22.31 63.13 41.44
N ALA A 7 -21.10 62.54 41.43
CA ALA A 7 -20.13 62.61 40.31
C ALA A 7 -18.67 62.33 40.74
N ARG A 8 -18.13 61.23 40.19
CA ARG A 8 -16.90 61.12 39.37
C ARG A 8 -15.50 61.53 39.89
N ARG A 9 -14.55 60.60 39.60
CA ARG A 9 -13.08 60.71 39.36
C ARG A 9 -12.19 60.50 40.60
N LEU A 10 -11.01 59.86 40.55
CA LEU A 10 -10.28 59.00 39.60
C LEU A 10 -9.00 58.54 40.37
N GLN A 11 -8.62 57.26 40.20
CA GLN A 11 -7.25 56.72 40.16
C GLN A 11 -6.40 56.37 41.41
N VAL A 12 -5.58 55.33 41.15
CA VAL A 12 -4.36 54.81 41.80
C VAL A 12 -4.57 53.96 43.06
N GLY A 13 -4.13 52.71 43.18
CA GLY A 13 -3.31 51.80 42.38
C GLY A 13 -2.75 50.73 43.32
N ILE A 14 -2.61 49.46 42.91
CA ILE A 14 -1.76 48.49 43.62
C ILE A 14 -0.95 47.71 42.58
N LEU A 15 0.36 47.94 42.64
CA LEU A 15 1.42 47.17 42.00
C LEU A 15 1.51 45.77 42.64
N VAL A 16 1.60 44.73 41.81
CA VAL A 16 2.23 43.47 42.19
C VAL A 16 3.38 43.20 41.22
N LEU A 17 4.59 43.34 41.74
CA LEU A 17 5.85 42.91 41.17
C LEU A 17 5.92 41.38 41.24
N ILE A 18 6.01 40.70 40.10
CA ILE A 18 6.64 39.37 40.04
C ILE A 18 7.81 39.47 39.08
N ALA A 19 9.00 39.43 39.68
CA ALA A 19 10.29 39.41 39.05
C ALA A 19 10.48 38.14 38.21
N GLY A 20 11.16 38.27 37.07
CA GLY A 20 11.46 37.17 36.17
C GLY A 20 12.38 36.13 36.79
N THR A 21 11.95 34.88 36.74
CA THR A 21 12.84 33.73 36.52
C THR A 21 12.75 33.36 35.05
N LEU A 22 13.72 33.87 34.31
CA LEU A 22 14.12 33.41 32.99
C LEU A 22 14.59 31.95 33.04
N LEU A 23 14.51 31.30 31.87
CA LEU A 23 15.21 30.08 31.46
C LEU A 23 14.63 28.76 31.96
N GLY A 24 13.80 28.15 31.10
CA GLY A 24 13.37 26.78 31.31
C GLY A 24 12.22 26.28 30.44
N TRP A 25 11.76 27.04 29.43
CA TRP A 25 11.17 26.38 28.28
C TRP A 25 12.32 25.64 27.62
N TRP A 26 12.46 24.35 27.93
CA TRP A 26 13.20 23.47 27.07
C TRP A 26 12.47 23.54 25.73
N ILE A 27 13.00 24.38 24.85
CA ILE A 27 12.95 24.12 23.42
C ILE A 27 13.52 22.71 23.36
N ILE A 28 12.66 21.69 23.43
CA ILE A 28 13.00 20.42 22.81
C ILE A 28 13.18 20.88 21.37
N PRO A 29 14.41 20.95 20.83
CA PRO A 29 14.53 20.99 19.40
C PRO A 29 13.79 19.73 19.00
N HIS A 30 12.65 19.89 18.35
CA HIS A 30 12.16 18.79 17.57
C HIS A 30 13.28 18.67 16.55
N TYR A 31 14.19 17.73 16.82
CA TYR A 31 15.01 17.19 15.76
C TYR A 31 13.94 16.68 14.80
N LEU A 32 13.57 17.51 13.83
CA LEU A 32 13.08 17.07 12.55
C LEU A 32 14.27 16.28 12.01
N GLY A 33 14.43 15.05 12.51
CA GLY A 33 15.39 14.12 11.96
C GLY A 33 14.98 14.00 10.51
N ALA A 34 15.87 14.39 9.60
CA ALA A 34 15.69 14.11 8.19
C ALA A 34 15.47 12.60 8.09
N GLN A 35 14.22 12.19 7.89
CA GLN A 35 13.90 10.78 7.73
C GLN A 35 14.63 10.35 6.46
N ALA A 36 15.36 9.23 6.50
CA ALA A 36 16.13 8.79 5.35
C ALA A 36 15.25 8.77 4.10
N ASP A 37 15.72 9.42 3.04
CA ASP A 37 15.08 9.48 1.72
C ASP A 37 15.22 8.17 0.95
N VAL A 38 15.79 7.14 1.58
CA VAL A 38 15.99 5.80 1.06
C VAL A 38 15.60 4.77 2.12
N HIS A 39 14.84 3.75 1.70
CA HIS A 39 14.52 2.57 2.52
C HIS A 39 14.96 1.30 1.79
N TYR A 40 15.92 0.58 2.36
CA TYR A 40 16.54 -0.61 1.78
C TYR A 40 15.97 -1.89 2.41
N HIS A 41 15.58 -2.83 1.56
CA HIS A 41 15.04 -4.13 1.90
C HIS A 41 16.12 -5.20 1.71
N GLN A 42 16.64 -5.71 2.83
CA GLN A 42 17.73 -6.68 2.79
C GLN A 42 17.30 -8.02 2.15
N GLU A 43 16.03 -8.38 2.29
CA GLU A 43 15.49 -9.64 1.78
C GLU A 43 15.51 -9.74 0.25
N THR A 44 15.35 -8.62 -0.46
CA THR A 44 15.36 -8.58 -1.93
C THR A 44 16.58 -7.88 -2.50
N GLY A 45 17.32 -7.14 -1.68
CA GLY A 45 18.43 -6.30 -2.14
C GLY A 45 17.99 -5.07 -2.91
N HIS A 46 16.74 -4.64 -2.76
CA HIS A 46 16.21 -3.46 -3.43
C HIS A 46 15.89 -2.35 -2.43
N TYR A 47 15.72 -1.14 -2.93
CA TYR A 47 15.38 0.02 -2.10
C TYR A 47 14.33 0.90 -2.77
N ILE A 48 13.67 1.69 -1.94
CA ILE A 48 12.68 2.68 -2.34
C ILE A 48 13.28 4.05 -2.05
N THR A 49 13.28 4.95 -3.03
CA THR A 49 13.67 6.37 -2.85
C THR A 49 12.46 7.28 -3.03
N ASN A 50 12.64 8.57 -2.72
CA ASN A 50 11.61 9.57 -2.96
C ASN A 50 11.80 10.35 -4.29
N ASP A 51 12.68 9.90 -5.19
CA ASP A 51 12.95 10.58 -6.48
C ASP A 51 11.67 10.76 -7.31
N PHE A 52 10.75 9.80 -7.20
CA PHE A 52 9.43 9.83 -7.83
C PHE A 52 8.27 9.88 -6.83
N GLY A 53 8.52 10.18 -5.54
CA GLY A 53 7.48 10.17 -4.49
C GLY A 53 7.11 8.79 -3.96
N PHE A 54 7.73 7.70 -4.43
CA PHE A 54 7.38 6.33 -4.06
C PHE A 54 7.60 6.02 -2.59
N LEU A 55 8.71 6.47 -1.99
CA LEU A 55 8.95 6.22 -0.57
C LEU A 55 7.92 6.91 0.33
N ALA A 56 7.53 8.15 0.02
CA ALA A 56 6.48 8.85 0.75
C ALA A 56 5.14 8.13 0.61
N TYR A 57 4.77 7.75 -0.61
CA TYR A 57 3.53 7.00 -0.87
C TYR A 57 3.50 5.68 -0.11
N TRP A 58 4.56 4.87 -0.21
CA TRP A 58 4.68 3.57 0.44
C TRP A 58 4.51 3.71 1.96
N ARG A 59 5.19 4.67 2.60
CA ARG A 59 5.07 4.93 4.05
C ARG A 59 3.66 5.33 4.46
N GLN A 60 2.97 6.12 3.64
CA GLN A 60 1.61 6.60 3.93
C GLN A 60 0.54 5.50 3.77
N HIS A 61 0.80 4.48 2.94
CA HIS A 61 -0.19 3.45 2.57
C HIS A 61 0.13 2.08 3.15
N ASN A 62 0.53 2.02 4.43
CA ASN A 62 0.88 0.80 5.18
C ASN A 62 2.06 -0.02 4.62
N GLY A 63 2.88 0.59 3.75
CA GLY A 63 4.15 0.08 3.27
C GLY A 63 4.17 -1.41 2.96
N GLU A 64 4.97 -2.15 3.74
CA GLU A 64 5.22 -3.57 3.53
C GLU A 64 3.95 -4.42 3.65
N GLN A 65 2.98 -4.02 4.48
CA GLN A 65 1.71 -4.74 4.60
C GLN A 65 0.86 -4.63 3.33
N SER A 66 0.98 -3.52 2.59
CA SER A 66 0.20 -3.29 1.35
C SER A 66 0.93 -3.74 0.09
N LEU A 67 2.22 -3.48 -0.02
CA LEU A 67 3.00 -3.71 -1.25
C LEU A 67 4.06 -4.80 -1.10
N GLY A 68 4.45 -5.12 0.12
CA GLY A 68 5.62 -5.95 0.39
C GLY A 68 6.93 -5.23 0.06
N ALA A 69 7.99 -6.01 -0.07
CA ALA A 69 9.32 -5.51 -0.44
C ALA A 69 9.37 -5.11 -1.93
N PRO A 70 10.17 -4.10 -2.31
CA PRO A 70 10.49 -3.84 -3.71
C PRO A 70 11.23 -5.04 -4.30
N VAL A 71 10.95 -5.36 -5.56
CA VAL A 71 11.57 -6.48 -6.29
C VAL A 71 12.34 -6.01 -7.53
N THR A 72 12.24 -4.73 -7.85
CA THR A 72 13.08 -4.03 -8.84
C THR A 72 13.59 -2.71 -8.25
N GLY A 73 14.58 -2.11 -8.90
CA GLY A 73 14.79 -0.66 -8.81
C GLY A 73 13.64 0.12 -9.48
N ALA A 74 13.58 1.43 -9.29
CA ALA A 74 12.68 2.29 -10.05
C ALA A 74 13.24 2.54 -11.46
N PHE A 75 12.41 2.43 -12.50
CA PHE A 75 12.81 2.62 -13.91
C PHE A 75 11.68 3.24 -14.73
N LEU A 76 11.95 3.59 -15.99
CA LEU A 76 10.93 4.11 -16.91
C LEU A 76 10.31 2.97 -17.73
N GLU A 77 9.00 2.81 -17.62
CA GLU A 77 8.18 1.96 -18.48
C GLU A 77 7.27 2.86 -19.32
N ASN A 78 7.40 2.82 -20.65
CA ASN A 78 6.65 3.71 -21.56
C ASN A 78 6.75 5.22 -21.23
N GLY A 79 7.89 5.63 -20.65
CA GLY A 79 8.15 7.00 -20.21
C GLY A 79 7.49 7.40 -18.89
N MET A 80 6.90 6.45 -18.17
CA MET A 80 6.35 6.61 -16.83
C MET A 80 7.31 5.97 -15.81
N PRO A 81 7.73 6.67 -14.75
CA PRO A 81 8.46 6.03 -13.66
C PRO A 81 7.58 4.98 -12.98
N VAL A 82 8.13 3.79 -12.82
CA VAL A 82 7.50 2.67 -12.13
C VAL A 82 8.49 1.97 -11.21
N GLN A 83 7.97 1.30 -10.18
CA GLN A 83 8.73 0.34 -9.38
C GLN A 83 7.83 -0.84 -9.01
N TYR A 84 8.34 -2.05 -9.21
CA TYR A 84 7.64 -3.26 -8.84
C TYR A 84 7.97 -3.68 -7.41
N PHE A 85 6.94 -4.15 -6.72
CA PHE A 85 6.96 -4.70 -5.38
C PHE A 85 6.41 -6.11 -5.41
N GLN A 86 6.51 -6.83 -4.30
CA GLN A 86 5.97 -8.17 -4.20
C GLN A 86 4.49 -8.26 -4.62
N TYR A 87 3.61 -7.44 -4.05
CA TYR A 87 2.17 -7.53 -4.29
C TYR A 87 1.64 -6.59 -5.38
N GLY A 88 2.46 -5.65 -5.92
CA GLY A 88 1.96 -4.64 -6.84
C GLY A 88 3.06 -3.80 -7.51
N ARG A 89 2.65 -2.76 -8.23
CA ARG A 89 3.54 -1.78 -8.89
C ARG A 89 3.10 -0.38 -8.50
N LEU A 90 4.06 0.51 -8.19
CA LEU A 90 3.81 1.94 -8.09
C LEU A 90 4.10 2.62 -9.42
N GLU A 91 3.25 3.58 -9.80
CA GLU A 91 3.32 4.34 -11.04
C GLU A 91 3.25 5.83 -10.74
N ALA A 92 4.20 6.61 -11.26
CA ALA A 92 4.17 8.06 -11.14
C ALA A 92 3.55 8.69 -12.41
N HIS A 93 2.31 9.13 -12.32
CA HIS A 93 1.59 9.73 -13.45
C HIS A 93 1.95 11.21 -13.62
N THR A 94 3.21 11.50 -13.91
CA THR A 94 3.78 12.85 -14.01
C THR A 94 3.13 13.75 -15.07
N LYS A 95 2.39 13.16 -16.01
CA LYS A 95 1.64 13.87 -17.06
C LYS A 95 0.25 14.34 -16.60
N LEU A 96 -0.25 13.85 -15.48
CA LEU A 96 -1.53 14.28 -14.90
C LEU A 96 -1.30 15.43 -13.92
N GLU A 97 -2.32 16.29 -13.76
CA GLU A 97 -2.28 17.36 -12.77
C GLU A 97 -2.03 16.80 -11.37
N GLY A 98 -1.10 17.41 -10.63
CA GLY A 98 -0.70 16.94 -9.30
C GLY A 98 0.24 15.72 -9.29
N ALA A 99 0.60 15.17 -10.46
CA ALA A 99 1.53 14.04 -10.62
C ALA A 99 1.26 12.88 -9.63
N PRO A 100 0.03 12.33 -9.58
CA PRO A 100 -0.35 11.35 -8.58
C PRO A 100 0.46 10.05 -8.72
N ILE A 101 0.70 9.42 -7.57
CA ILE A 101 1.21 8.05 -7.49
C ILE A 101 0.02 7.10 -7.42
N MET A 102 0.01 6.08 -8.27
CA MET A 102 -1.07 5.09 -8.31
C MET A 102 -0.53 3.67 -8.23
N LEU A 103 -1.43 2.73 -7.85
CA LEU A 103 -1.18 1.31 -7.97
C LEU A 103 -1.53 0.82 -9.38
N GLY A 104 -0.57 0.13 -9.99
CA GLY A 104 -0.73 -0.50 -11.29
C GLY A 104 -1.71 -1.66 -11.31
N ARG A 105 -2.25 -1.97 -12.50
CA ARG A 105 -3.25 -3.03 -12.70
C ARG A 105 -2.58 -4.38 -12.91
N VAL A 106 -1.69 -4.76 -11.99
CA VAL A 106 -0.83 -5.94 -12.15
C VAL A 106 -1.61 -7.26 -12.29
N GLY A 107 -2.83 -7.35 -11.77
CA GLY A 107 -3.68 -8.53 -11.93
C GLY A 107 -4.26 -8.65 -13.34
N ALA A 108 -4.76 -7.53 -13.88
CA ALA A 108 -5.25 -7.47 -15.26
C ALA A 108 -4.11 -7.65 -16.27
N GLU A 109 -2.99 -6.94 -16.08
CA GLU A 109 -1.83 -7.00 -16.98
C GLU A 109 -1.21 -8.40 -17.02
N TYR A 110 -1.15 -9.11 -15.89
CA TYR A 110 -0.69 -10.50 -15.86
C TYR A 110 -1.61 -11.43 -16.64
N ALA A 111 -2.93 -11.32 -16.46
CA ALA A 111 -3.89 -12.12 -17.21
C ALA A 111 -3.80 -11.82 -18.73
N GLU A 112 -3.67 -10.55 -19.10
CA GLU A 112 -3.46 -10.13 -20.50
C GLU A 112 -2.17 -10.69 -21.09
N ALA A 113 -1.05 -10.66 -20.34
CA ALA A 113 0.23 -11.19 -20.78
C ALA A 113 0.20 -12.72 -20.98
N LEU A 114 -0.67 -13.43 -20.25
CA LEU A 114 -0.94 -14.86 -20.43
C LEU A 114 -2.03 -15.15 -21.47
N TRP A 115 -2.59 -14.13 -22.12
CA TRP A 115 -3.70 -14.25 -23.08
C TRP A 115 -4.96 -14.89 -22.45
N VAL A 116 -5.16 -14.67 -21.16
CA VAL A 116 -6.32 -15.16 -20.41
C VAL A 116 -7.45 -14.13 -20.52
N GLN A 117 -8.64 -14.61 -20.93
CA GLN A 117 -9.88 -13.85 -20.88
C GLN A 117 -10.85 -14.55 -19.94
N PHE A 118 -11.27 -13.86 -18.89
CA PHE A 118 -12.26 -14.40 -17.96
C PHE A 118 -13.67 -14.17 -18.51
N ALA A 119 -14.51 -15.21 -18.42
CA ALA A 119 -15.91 -15.05 -18.73
C ALA A 119 -16.58 -14.15 -17.69
N HIS A 120 -17.42 -13.22 -18.15
CA HIS A 120 -18.24 -12.38 -17.27
C HIS A 120 -19.09 -13.24 -16.31
N GLY A 121 -19.31 -12.70 -15.11
CA GLY A 121 -20.21 -13.26 -14.13
C GLY A 121 -21.67 -13.30 -14.62
N ARG A 122 -22.48 -14.14 -13.96
CA ARG A 122 -23.90 -14.30 -14.31
C ARG A 122 -24.69 -13.06 -13.87
N THR A 123 -24.90 -12.12 -14.79
CA THR A 123 -25.63 -10.87 -14.52
C THR A 123 -27.11 -11.08 -14.16
N THR A 124 -27.72 -12.20 -14.56
CA THR A 124 -29.14 -12.50 -14.35
C THR A 124 -29.43 -13.42 -13.17
N ASP A 125 -28.40 -13.91 -12.47
CA ASP A 125 -28.54 -14.94 -11.42
C ASP A 125 -27.52 -14.72 -10.30
N VAL A 126 -27.36 -13.46 -9.87
CA VAL A 126 -26.55 -13.10 -8.70
C VAL A 126 -27.18 -13.75 -7.47
N GLN A 127 -26.45 -14.65 -6.82
CA GLN A 127 -26.96 -15.41 -5.69
C GLN A 127 -27.05 -14.53 -4.43
N PRO A 128 -27.91 -14.89 -3.46
CA PRO A 128 -27.88 -14.26 -2.15
C PRO A 128 -26.48 -14.35 -1.53
N GLY A 129 -25.88 -13.20 -1.20
CA GLY A 129 -24.53 -13.12 -0.65
C GLY A 129 -23.44 -12.79 -1.68
N GLU A 130 -23.80 -12.63 -2.96
CA GLU A 130 -22.90 -12.14 -4.01
C GLU A 130 -23.10 -10.65 -4.27
N GLN A 131 -22.00 -9.96 -4.58
CA GLN A 131 -22.00 -8.57 -5.04
C GLN A 131 -21.58 -8.52 -6.51
N PHE A 132 -22.42 -7.94 -7.36
CA PHE A 132 -22.13 -7.74 -8.78
C PHE A 132 -21.50 -6.36 -9.04
N PHE A 133 -20.49 -6.33 -9.91
CA PHE A 133 -19.78 -5.13 -10.34
C PHE A 133 -20.00 -4.90 -11.83
N ALA A 134 -20.75 -3.84 -12.17
CA ALA A 134 -21.11 -3.55 -13.55
C ALA A 134 -19.93 -3.06 -14.40
N GLU A 135 -18.91 -2.49 -13.75
CA GLU A 135 -17.70 -1.95 -14.36
C GLU A 135 -16.87 -3.03 -15.07
N THR A 136 -16.87 -4.23 -14.51
CA THR A 136 -16.11 -5.38 -15.04
C THR A 136 -17.00 -6.55 -15.42
N GLY A 137 -18.28 -6.53 -15.03
CA GLY A 137 -19.23 -7.61 -15.28
C GLY A 137 -18.94 -8.87 -14.46
N HIS A 138 -18.30 -8.75 -13.30
CA HIS A 138 -17.95 -9.88 -12.42
C HIS A 138 -18.64 -9.81 -11.07
N THR A 139 -18.74 -10.97 -10.42
CA THR A 139 -19.27 -11.11 -9.07
C THR A 139 -18.18 -11.33 -8.03
N LEU A 140 -18.48 -10.96 -6.78
CA LEU A 140 -17.64 -11.22 -5.63
C LEU A 140 -18.50 -11.84 -4.53
N ALA A 141 -18.01 -12.93 -3.94
CA ALA A 141 -18.70 -13.70 -2.90
C ALA A 141 -17.72 -14.07 -1.79
N GLU A 142 -18.22 -14.61 -0.69
CA GLU A 142 -17.36 -15.18 0.35
C GLU A 142 -16.53 -16.36 -0.18
N PRO A 143 -15.27 -16.54 0.29
CA PRO A 143 -14.58 -15.73 1.31
C PRO A 143 -13.90 -14.45 0.76
N PHE A 144 -13.87 -14.27 -0.57
CA PHE A 144 -13.15 -13.17 -1.22
C PHE A 144 -13.78 -11.79 -0.94
N LEU A 145 -15.10 -11.72 -0.76
CA LEU A 145 -15.83 -10.49 -0.44
C LEU A 145 -15.37 -9.88 0.90
N SER A 146 -15.37 -10.66 1.97
CA SER A 146 -14.87 -10.21 3.27
C SER A 146 -13.39 -9.82 3.20
N TYR A 147 -12.57 -10.60 2.49
CA TYR A 147 -11.16 -10.24 2.31
C TYR A 147 -11.00 -8.88 1.59
N TRP A 148 -11.72 -8.68 0.50
CA TRP A 148 -11.66 -7.46 -0.30
C TRP A 148 -12.05 -6.22 0.52
N HIS A 149 -13.17 -6.27 1.25
CA HIS A 149 -13.59 -5.18 2.13
C HIS A 149 -12.56 -4.85 3.22
N ASN A 150 -11.98 -5.87 3.84
CA ASN A 150 -11.05 -5.70 4.95
C ASN A 150 -9.65 -5.25 4.53
N ASN A 151 -9.31 -5.33 3.25
CA ASN A 151 -7.96 -5.04 2.72
C ASN A 151 -7.92 -3.82 1.79
N GLY A 152 -8.83 -2.86 1.99
CA GLY A 152 -8.86 -1.58 1.25
C GLY A 152 -9.68 -1.60 -0.04
N ALA A 153 -10.31 -2.72 -0.36
CA ALA A 153 -11.30 -2.81 -1.45
C ALA A 153 -10.76 -2.24 -2.78
N LEU A 154 -11.47 -1.25 -3.34
CA LEU A 154 -11.12 -0.62 -4.62
C LEU A 154 -9.73 0.01 -4.64
N THR A 155 -9.28 0.61 -3.55
CA THR A 155 -8.00 1.34 -3.55
C THR A 155 -6.80 0.41 -3.58
N THR A 156 -6.94 -0.82 -3.08
CA THR A 156 -5.86 -1.83 -3.05
C THR A 156 -5.97 -2.82 -4.19
N LEU A 157 -7.12 -3.49 -4.34
CA LEU A 157 -7.30 -4.59 -5.28
C LEU A 157 -8.00 -4.15 -6.58
N GLY A 158 -8.79 -3.07 -6.53
CA GLY A 158 -9.67 -2.70 -7.64
C GLY A 158 -10.89 -3.61 -7.75
N TYR A 159 -11.54 -3.60 -8.91
CA TYR A 159 -12.69 -4.45 -9.18
C TYR A 159 -12.28 -5.91 -9.41
N PRO A 160 -13.14 -6.91 -9.12
CA PRO A 160 -12.91 -8.27 -9.57
C PRO A 160 -12.92 -8.32 -11.11
N ILE A 161 -12.02 -9.11 -11.70
CA ILE A 161 -11.93 -9.31 -13.15
C ILE A 161 -12.10 -10.78 -13.54
N SER A 162 -12.39 -11.65 -12.57
CA SER A 162 -12.71 -13.05 -12.78
C SER A 162 -13.76 -13.50 -11.78
N GLU A 163 -14.40 -14.63 -12.05
CA GLU A 163 -15.03 -15.44 -11.01
C GLU A 163 -13.96 -16.23 -10.24
N PRO A 164 -14.27 -16.80 -9.06
CA PRO A 164 -13.37 -17.73 -8.39
C PRO A 164 -13.07 -18.95 -9.27
N LEU A 165 -11.79 -19.30 -9.41
CA LEU A 165 -11.31 -20.44 -10.19
C LEU A 165 -10.22 -21.20 -9.44
N TRP A 166 -9.89 -22.41 -9.90
CA TRP A 166 -8.85 -23.25 -9.30
C TRP A 166 -7.56 -23.16 -10.11
N GLU A 167 -6.44 -22.85 -9.45
CA GLU A 167 -5.11 -22.78 -10.05
C GLU A 167 -4.11 -23.60 -9.24
N ASN A 168 -3.06 -24.11 -9.91
CA ASN A 168 -1.94 -24.76 -9.24
C ASN A 168 -0.86 -23.70 -8.94
N ILE A 169 -0.69 -23.38 -7.66
CA ILE A 169 0.28 -22.40 -7.17
C ILE A 169 1.14 -23.10 -6.12
N GLY A 170 2.47 -23.10 -6.32
CA GLY A 170 3.41 -23.74 -5.39
C GLY A 170 3.18 -25.24 -5.20
N GLY A 171 2.64 -25.93 -6.22
CA GLY A 171 2.33 -27.37 -6.16
C GLY A 171 1.01 -27.71 -5.46
N ALA A 172 0.23 -26.72 -5.03
CA ALA A 172 -1.08 -26.89 -4.43
C ALA A 172 -2.17 -26.34 -5.35
N VAL A 173 -3.29 -27.06 -5.47
CA VAL A 173 -4.49 -26.56 -6.16
C VAL A 173 -5.27 -25.71 -5.17
N ILE A 174 -5.30 -24.40 -5.39
CA ILE A 174 -5.95 -23.42 -4.53
C ILE A 174 -6.98 -22.62 -5.31
N GLN A 175 -8.03 -22.18 -4.61
CA GLN A 175 -9.05 -21.33 -5.22
C GLN A 175 -8.52 -19.90 -5.22
N VAL A 176 -8.61 -19.23 -6.36
CA VAL A 176 -8.16 -17.86 -6.54
C VAL A 176 -9.24 -17.01 -7.18
N GLN A 177 -9.16 -15.70 -6.98
CA GLN A 177 -9.92 -14.73 -7.75
C GLN A 177 -9.02 -13.57 -8.16
N TYR A 178 -9.09 -13.17 -9.43
CA TYR A 178 -8.35 -12.05 -9.96
C TYR A 178 -9.12 -10.75 -9.78
N PHE A 179 -8.36 -9.70 -9.48
CA PHE A 179 -8.79 -8.33 -9.40
C PHE A 179 -7.91 -7.49 -10.33
N GLU A 180 -8.31 -6.25 -10.60
CA GLU A 180 -7.51 -5.38 -11.48
C GLU A 180 -6.06 -5.24 -11.01
N ARG A 181 -5.83 -5.11 -9.70
CA ARG A 181 -4.52 -4.82 -9.10
C ARG A 181 -3.89 -5.99 -8.36
N GLY A 182 -4.42 -7.21 -8.54
CA GLY A 182 -3.83 -8.38 -7.90
C GLY A 182 -4.66 -9.64 -8.04
N ARG A 183 -4.25 -10.69 -7.33
CA ARG A 183 -4.94 -11.98 -7.21
C ARG A 183 -4.99 -12.34 -5.73
N VAL A 184 -6.14 -12.86 -5.29
CA VAL A 184 -6.32 -13.34 -3.92
C VAL A 184 -6.43 -14.86 -3.96
N GLU A 185 -5.82 -15.51 -2.98
CA GLU A 185 -5.73 -16.95 -2.80
C GLU A 185 -6.51 -17.36 -1.55
N HIS A 186 -7.32 -18.42 -1.67
CA HIS A 186 -7.94 -19.11 -0.55
C HIS A 186 -7.23 -20.43 -0.27
N HIS A 187 -6.67 -20.54 0.94
CA HIS A 187 -5.92 -21.67 1.46
C HIS A 187 -6.77 -22.42 2.51
N PRO A 188 -7.65 -23.35 2.10
CA PRO A 188 -8.59 -24.00 3.03
C PRO A 188 -7.90 -24.84 4.11
N MET A 189 -6.68 -25.30 3.87
CA MET A 189 -5.88 -26.01 4.88
C MET A 189 -5.38 -25.12 6.02
N ALA A 190 -5.44 -23.79 5.84
CA ALA A 190 -5.07 -22.79 6.83
C ALA A 190 -6.31 -22.14 7.49
N ALA A 191 -7.48 -22.79 7.42
CA ALA A 191 -8.73 -22.25 7.91
C ALA A 191 -8.66 -21.74 9.36
N GLY A 192 -9.19 -20.53 9.58
CA GLY A 192 -9.20 -19.87 10.89
C GLY A 192 -7.87 -19.22 11.28
N THR A 193 -6.89 -19.17 10.39
CA THR A 193 -5.62 -18.46 10.58
C THR A 193 -5.54 -17.24 9.66
N PRO A 194 -4.64 -16.26 9.93
CA PRO A 194 -4.40 -15.14 9.01
C PRO A 194 -3.95 -15.57 7.60
N ASP A 195 -3.52 -16.82 7.47
CA ASP A 195 -2.99 -17.42 6.26
C ASP A 195 -4.06 -18.08 5.37
N GLU A 196 -5.33 -18.12 5.82
CA GLU A 196 -6.45 -18.65 5.03
C GLU A 196 -6.67 -17.84 3.76
N MET A 197 -6.55 -16.52 3.81
CA MET A 197 -6.73 -15.62 2.67
C MET A 197 -5.47 -14.78 2.46
N ARG A 198 -4.87 -14.86 1.28
CA ARG A 198 -3.59 -14.18 0.97
C ARG A 198 -3.66 -13.46 -0.37
N ARG A 199 -2.85 -12.41 -0.55
CA ARG A 199 -2.55 -11.89 -1.89
C ARG A 199 -1.44 -12.70 -2.52
N SER A 200 -1.61 -13.06 -3.79
CA SER A 200 -0.51 -13.55 -4.62
C SER A 200 0.52 -12.43 -4.84
N PRO A 201 1.81 -12.77 -5.03
CA PRO A 201 2.87 -11.81 -5.30
C PRO A 201 2.83 -11.31 -6.76
N MET A 202 1.71 -10.74 -7.20
CA MET A 202 1.47 -10.40 -8.61
C MET A 202 2.43 -9.35 -9.18
N GLY A 203 2.99 -8.45 -8.35
CA GLY A 203 4.00 -7.52 -8.82
C GLY A 203 5.32 -8.23 -9.16
N TYR A 204 5.72 -9.21 -8.34
CA TYR A 204 6.85 -10.08 -8.62
C TYR A 204 6.60 -10.96 -9.86
N GLU A 205 5.45 -11.63 -9.92
CA GLU A 205 5.10 -12.52 -11.03
C GLU A 205 5.07 -11.78 -12.38
N LEU A 206 4.47 -10.59 -12.41
CA LEU A 206 4.43 -9.76 -13.63
C LEU A 206 5.81 -9.24 -14.02
N ALA A 207 6.63 -8.81 -13.06
CA ALA A 207 7.99 -8.37 -13.33
C ALA A 207 8.86 -9.49 -13.92
N MET A 208 8.73 -10.71 -13.38
CA MET A 208 9.38 -11.89 -13.93
C MET A 208 8.89 -12.23 -15.33
N LEU A 209 7.57 -12.20 -15.55
CA LEU A 209 6.97 -12.50 -16.86
C LEU A 209 7.47 -11.56 -17.96
N HIS A 210 7.69 -10.28 -17.64
CA HIS A 210 8.27 -9.31 -18.55
C HIS A 210 9.81 -9.36 -18.64
N GLY A 211 10.48 -10.11 -17.75
CA GLY A 211 11.93 -10.23 -17.72
C GLY A 211 12.64 -8.96 -17.25
N TYR A 212 12.04 -8.21 -16.33
CA TYR A 212 12.71 -7.03 -15.76
C TYR A 212 13.90 -7.42 -14.88
N ASP A 213 14.85 -6.49 -14.73
CA ASP A 213 16.00 -6.68 -13.85
C ASP A 213 15.57 -6.64 -12.39
N MET A 214 15.71 -7.79 -11.73
CA MET A 214 15.36 -8.01 -10.32
C MET A 214 16.60 -8.33 -9.49
N THR A 215 17.79 -8.11 -10.04
CA THR A 215 19.05 -8.42 -9.35
C THR A 215 19.27 -7.51 -8.14
N ALA A 216 19.76 -8.09 -7.04
CA ALA A 216 20.02 -7.35 -5.81
C ALA A 216 21.07 -6.26 -6.00
N ALA A 217 20.78 -5.06 -5.53
CA ALA A 217 21.70 -3.94 -5.46
C ALA A 217 22.31 -3.81 -4.04
N PRO A 218 23.54 -3.28 -3.91
CA PRO A 218 24.08 -2.97 -2.59
C PRO A 218 23.27 -1.85 -1.91
N ALA A 219 23.23 -1.89 -0.58
CA ALA A 219 22.57 -0.86 0.22
C ALA A 219 23.16 0.54 -0.07
N PRO A 220 22.33 1.53 -0.44
CA PRO A 220 22.79 2.92 -0.60
C PRO A 220 23.29 3.50 0.72
N ALA A 221 24.25 4.42 0.65
CA ALA A 221 24.75 5.12 1.82
C ALA A 221 23.63 5.89 2.53
N GLY A 222 23.48 5.70 3.84
CA GLY A 222 22.46 6.38 4.65
C GLY A 222 21.04 5.80 4.54
N ALA A 223 20.85 4.64 3.90
CA ALA A 223 19.55 3.98 3.82
C ALA A 223 19.06 3.52 5.20
N ALA A 224 17.77 3.75 5.49
CA ALA A 224 17.09 3.05 6.57
C ALA A 224 16.87 1.58 6.16
N LEU A 225 17.05 0.64 7.07
CA LEU A 225 16.90 -0.80 6.81
C LEU A 225 15.49 -1.28 7.17
N SER A 226 14.95 -2.25 6.43
CA SER A 226 13.76 -3.00 6.86
C SER A 226 14.09 -3.80 8.14
N GLU A 227 13.20 -3.74 9.15
CA GLU A 227 13.26 -4.67 10.28
C GLU A 227 12.71 -6.01 9.80
N GLY A 228 13.60 -6.87 9.30
CA GLY A 228 13.24 -8.14 8.67
C GLY A 228 12.34 -9.01 9.55
N LYS A 229 11.03 -8.98 9.31
CA LYS A 229 10.18 -10.14 9.55
C LYS A 229 10.29 -11.01 8.32
N GLN A 230 10.79 -12.22 8.49
CA GLN A 230 10.79 -13.21 7.42
C GLN A 230 9.32 -13.49 7.04
N ASN A 231 8.81 -12.78 6.04
CA ASN A 231 7.51 -13.08 5.47
C ASN A 231 7.63 -14.41 4.72
N ALA A 232 6.69 -15.33 4.96
CA ALA A 232 6.69 -16.67 4.36
C ALA A 232 6.76 -16.65 2.82
N ALA A 233 6.38 -15.55 2.18
CA ALA A 233 6.51 -15.37 0.74
C ALA A 233 7.97 -15.19 0.27
N VAL A 234 8.92 -14.79 1.14
CA VAL A 234 10.37 -14.80 0.86
C VAL A 234 10.92 -16.24 0.82
N VAL A 235 10.24 -17.21 1.46
CA VAL A 235 10.63 -18.63 1.41
C VAL A 235 10.40 -19.20 0.00
N PHE A 236 9.37 -18.75 -0.71
CA PHE A 236 9.14 -19.14 -2.11
C PHE A 236 10.20 -18.58 -3.06
N LEU A 237 10.73 -17.38 -2.80
CA LEU A 237 11.80 -16.77 -3.60
C LEU A 237 13.14 -17.51 -3.52
N LYS A 238 13.33 -18.41 -2.54
CA LYS A 238 14.56 -19.20 -2.38
C LYS A 238 14.47 -20.63 -2.93
N GLN A 239 13.30 -21.09 -3.39
CA GLN A 239 13.13 -22.47 -3.85
C GLN A 239 13.30 -22.67 -5.36
N GLU A 240 13.47 -21.60 -6.14
CA GLU A 240 13.63 -21.68 -7.61
C GLU A 240 14.98 -21.11 -8.12
N ALA A 241 16.00 -21.00 -7.27
CA ALA A 241 17.37 -20.63 -7.64
C ALA A 241 18.32 -21.83 -7.66
#